data_AF-E8U8F8-F1
#
_entry.id   AF-E8U8F8-F1
#
_cell.length_a   1.000
_cell.length_b   1.000
_cell.length_c   1.000
_cell.angle_alpha   90.00
_cell.angle_beta   90.00
_cell.angle_gamma   90.00
#
_symmetry.space_group_name_H-M   'P 1'
#
loop_
_entity.id
_entity.type
_entity.pdbx_description
1 polymer ?
#
loop_
_entity_poly.entity_id
_entity_poly.type
_entity_poly.pdbx_seq_one_letter_code
_entity_poly.pdbx_strand_id
1 'polypeptide(L)'
;MTARLLALLGAAALGVSGAANVPLRPQGDDVIKAVQAALKSLESDGVTFRLVDGDVLVRGGRAPFNPDVIVRTLTVNGERRVELNPNVPLNEAVRVALTRQLGLSAFTPEAAKAKYNGADLNNDGTVDTADLALLMNNYNKAGTALSGDLNGDGKVNDADITLFSKVYKLP
;
A
#
# COMPACT_ATOMS: atom_id res chain seq x y z
N MET A 1 2.77 33.74 0.97
CA MET A 1 2.64 32.85 -0.20
C MET A 1 3.79 31.85 -0.16
N THR A 2 3.57 30.68 0.41
CA THR A 2 4.55 29.59 0.40
C THR A 2 3.90 28.42 -0.34
N ALA A 3 4.36 28.20 -1.56
CA ALA A 3 3.95 27.07 -2.37
C ALA A 3 4.40 25.78 -1.66
N ARG A 4 3.44 25.03 -1.11
CA ARG A 4 3.68 23.65 -0.72
C ARG A 4 3.33 22.80 -1.94
N LEU A 5 4.38 22.30 -2.56
CA LEU A 5 4.35 21.35 -3.67
C LEU A 5 3.40 20.20 -3.32
N LEU A 6 2.32 20.04 -4.09
CA LEU A 6 1.48 18.84 -4.05
C LEU A 6 2.34 17.68 -4.56
N ALA A 7 2.92 16.90 -3.65
CA ALA A 7 3.41 15.58 -4.01
C ALA A 7 2.18 14.68 -4.16
N LEU A 8 1.92 14.26 -5.40
CA LEU A 8 1.04 13.14 -5.71
C LEU A 8 1.45 11.95 -4.81
N LEU A 9 0.54 11.48 -3.96
CA LEU A 9 0.70 10.19 -3.29
C LEU A 9 0.66 9.11 -4.36
N GLY A 10 1.80 8.45 -4.56
CA GLY A 10 1.95 7.37 -5.53
C GLY A 10 3.39 6.91 -5.65
N ALA A 11 4.07 6.71 -4.53
CA ALA A 11 5.33 5.98 -4.50
C ALA A 11 5.34 5.15 -3.22
N ALA A 12 4.78 3.96 -3.29
CA ALA A 12 5.26 2.90 -2.42
C ALA A 12 6.72 2.70 -2.83
N ALA A 13 7.66 3.20 -2.04
CA ALA A 13 9.07 2.95 -2.28
C ALA A 13 9.29 1.44 -2.13
N LEU A 14 9.33 0.73 -3.26
CA LEU A 14 9.69 -0.67 -3.33
C LEU A 14 11.20 -0.77 -3.15
N GLY A 15 11.62 -1.50 -2.12
CA GLY A 15 13.01 -1.82 -1.87
C GLY A 15 13.20 -2.52 -0.53
N VAL A 16 13.56 -3.79 -0.60
CA VAL A 16 14.01 -4.67 0.48
C VAL A 16 12.91 -5.10 1.44
N SER A 17 12.74 -6.41 1.63
CA SER A 17 12.09 -7.12 2.76
C SER A 17 11.67 -6.24 3.95
N GLY A 18 10.63 -5.43 3.74
CA GLY A 18 10.32 -4.28 4.58
C GLY A 18 8.86 -3.91 4.42
N ALA A 19 8.21 -3.63 5.55
CA ALA A 19 6.78 -3.36 5.57
C ALA A 19 6.41 -2.21 4.63
N ALA A 20 5.39 -2.41 3.79
CA ALA A 20 4.85 -1.37 2.95
C ALA A 20 4.33 -0.21 3.82
N ASN A 21 4.83 0.99 3.55
CA ASN A 21 4.45 2.19 4.28
C ASN A 21 3.01 2.60 3.94
N VAL A 22 2.20 2.78 4.97
CA VAL A 22 0.82 3.24 4.88
C VAL A 22 0.74 4.64 5.49
N PRO A 23 0.73 5.71 4.67
CA PRO A 23 0.77 7.09 5.17
C PRO A 23 -0.60 7.50 5.71
N LEU A 24 -0.94 6.98 6.89
CA LEU A 24 -2.17 7.20 7.62
C LEU A 24 -1.91 7.35 9.11
N ARG A 25 -2.59 8.32 9.72
CA ARG A 25 -2.64 8.54 11.16
C ARG A 25 -4.06 8.32 11.68
N PRO A 26 -4.45 7.07 12.04
CA PRO A 26 -5.73 6.82 12.68
C PRO A 26 -5.82 7.51 14.04
N GLN A 27 -6.97 8.11 14.32
CA GLN A 27 -7.26 8.83 15.56
C GLN A 27 -8.46 8.18 16.26
N GLY A 28 -8.33 7.97 17.57
CA GLY A 28 -9.32 7.27 18.39
C GLY A 28 -9.03 5.78 18.50
N ASP A 29 -9.21 5.22 19.70
CA ASP A 29 -8.80 3.85 20.01
C ASP A 29 -9.51 2.79 19.16
N ASP A 30 -10.79 3.00 18.83
CA ASP A 30 -11.56 2.08 17.98
C ASP A 30 -11.05 2.10 16.54
N VAL A 31 -10.79 3.28 15.97
CA VAL A 31 -10.22 3.45 14.63
C VAL A 31 -8.82 2.85 14.55
N ILE A 32 -7.96 3.11 15.55
CA ILE A 32 -6.59 2.58 15.60
C ILE A 32 -6.63 1.05 15.59
N LYS A 33 -7.42 0.43 16.48
CA LYS A 33 -7.55 -1.03 16.55
C LYS A 33 -8.10 -1.61 15.26
N ALA A 34 -9.13 -0.99 14.67
CA ALA A 34 -9.74 -1.45 13.44
C ALA A 34 -8.76 -1.38 12.26
N VAL A 35 -7.98 -0.30 12.14
CA VAL A 35 -6.95 -0.17 11.09
C VAL A 35 -5.85 -1.21 11.28
N GLN A 36 -5.35 -1.39 12.50
CA GLN A 36 -4.32 -2.40 12.78
C GLN A 36 -4.81 -3.82 12.45
N ALA A 37 -6.03 -4.16 12.86
CA ALA A 37 -6.64 -5.46 12.55
C ALA A 37 -6.84 -5.66 11.04
N ALA A 38 -7.28 -4.61 10.34
CA ALA A 38 -7.49 -4.65 8.90
C ALA A 38 -6.17 -4.77 8.12
N LEU A 39 -5.14 -4.00 8.48
CA LEU A 39 -3.81 -4.16 7.88
C LEU A 39 -3.24 -5.55 8.16
N LYS A 40 -3.40 -6.06 9.38
CA LYS A 40 -2.94 -7.40 9.76
C LYS A 40 -3.61 -8.50 8.93
N SER A 41 -4.88 -8.33 8.56
CA SER A 41 -5.60 -9.30 7.73
C SER A 41 -5.24 -9.25 6.24
N LEU A 42 -4.46 -8.25 5.79
CA LEU A 42 -3.89 -8.20 4.44
C LEU A 42 -2.47 -8.78 4.38
N GLU A 43 -1.81 -8.98 5.52
CA GLU A 43 -0.45 -9.51 5.55
C GLU A 43 -0.39 -10.97 5.09
N SER A 44 0.66 -11.30 4.34
CA SER A 44 0.97 -12.65 3.87
C SER A 44 2.49 -12.81 3.72
N ASP A 45 2.97 -13.99 3.31
CA ASP A 45 4.41 -14.26 3.17
C ASP A 45 5.12 -13.17 2.36
N GLY A 46 6.00 -12.43 3.03
CA GLY A 46 6.80 -11.33 2.45
C GLY A 46 6.11 -9.97 2.36
N VAL A 47 4.80 -9.86 2.66
CA VAL A 47 4.04 -8.60 2.61
C VAL A 47 3.51 -8.24 4.00
N THR A 48 4.07 -7.18 4.55
CA THR A 48 3.67 -6.60 5.84
C THR A 48 3.35 -5.12 5.66
N PHE A 49 2.63 -4.51 6.61
CA PHE A 49 2.24 -3.10 6.53
C PHE A 49 2.64 -2.34 7.79
N ARG A 50 3.09 -1.10 7.61
CA ARG A 50 3.42 -0.20 8.72
C ARG A 50 2.79 1.17 8.51
N LEU A 51 2.10 1.67 9.53
CA LEU A 51 1.62 3.05 9.56
C LEU A 51 2.80 4.01 9.66
N VAL A 52 2.77 5.06 8.84
CA VAL A 52 3.72 6.17 8.88
C VAL A 52 2.96 7.50 8.87
N ASP A 53 3.66 8.60 9.11
CA ASP A 53 3.06 9.94 9.07
C ASP A 53 2.39 10.21 7.71
N GLY A 54 1.22 10.85 7.74
CA GLY A 54 0.36 10.98 6.56
C GLY A 54 -1.05 11.47 6.87
N ASP A 55 -2.01 11.07 6.03
CA ASP A 55 -3.40 11.54 6.08
C ASP A 55 -4.04 11.17 7.43
N VAL A 56 -4.76 12.11 8.05
CA VAL A 56 -5.47 11.83 9.31
C VAL A 56 -6.69 10.98 9.02
N LEU A 57 -6.82 9.82 9.65
CA LEU A 57 -7.99 8.95 9.53
C LEU A 57 -8.83 9.04 10.81
N VAL A 58 -10.09 9.43 10.68
CA VAL A 58 -10.99 9.65 11.83
C VAL A 58 -12.38 9.10 11.57
N ARG A 59 -13.10 8.79 12.65
CA ARG A 59 -14.52 8.47 12.58
C ARG A 59 -15.38 9.72 12.72
N GLY A 60 -16.37 9.88 11.84
CA GLY A 60 -17.16 11.09 11.78
C GLY A 60 -16.41 12.27 11.16
N GLY A 61 -17.11 13.39 11.06
CA GLY A 61 -16.60 14.60 10.43
C GLY A 61 -17.34 15.84 10.90
N ARG A 62 -16.86 17.01 10.46
CA ARG A 62 -17.46 18.31 10.84
C ARG A 62 -18.85 18.53 10.26
N ALA A 63 -19.14 17.90 9.13
CA ALA A 63 -20.44 17.95 8.47
C ALA A 63 -21.08 16.55 8.47
N PRO A 64 -22.42 16.45 8.48
CA PRO A 64 -23.11 15.19 8.30
C PRO A 64 -22.65 14.43 7.05
N PHE A 65 -22.72 13.12 7.12
CA PHE A 65 -22.49 12.25 5.97
C PHE A 65 -23.77 12.13 5.15
N ASN A 66 -23.62 12.13 3.82
CA ASN A 66 -24.62 11.50 2.97
C ASN A 66 -24.62 9.98 3.31
N PRO A 67 -25.80 9.34 3.50
CA PRO A 67 -25.88 7.92 3.81
C PRO A 67 -25.12 7.01 2.83
N ASP A 68 -25.03 7.39 1.54
CA ASP A 68 -24.38 6.58 0.50
C ASP A 68 -22.85 6.71 0.49
N VAL A 69 -22.30 7.63 1.28
CA VAL A 69 -20.85 7.89 1.34
C VAL A 69 -20.26 7.16 2.55
N ILE A 70 -19.46 6.11 2.31
CA ILE A 70 -18.80 5.35 3.38
C ILE A 70 -17.53 6.06 3.89
N VAL A 71 -16.74 6.61 2.97
CA VAL A 71 -15.49 7.32 3.25
C VAL A 71 -15.39 8.54 2.34
N ARG A 72 -14.97 9.67 2.91
CA ARG A 72 -14.58 10.86 2.14
C ARG A 72 -13.21 11.36 2.57
N THR A 73 -12.55 12.08 1.67
CA THR A 73 -11.29 12.76 1.97
C THR A 73 -11.49 14.26 1.79
N LEU A 74 -11.13 15.04 2.80
CA LEU A 74 -11.22 16.49 2.83
C LEU A 74 -9.86 17.08 3.15
N THR A 75 -9.64 18.33 2.75
CA THR A 75 -8.52 19.13 3.26
C THR A 75 -9.06 20.07 4.35
N VAL A 76 -8.61 19.89 5.58
CA VAL A 76 -9.01 20.70 6.74
C VAL A 76 -7.77 21.39 7.26
N ASN A 77 -7.75 22.73 7.27
CA ASN A 77 -6.61 23.54 7.73
C ASN A 77 -5.27 23.16 7.05
N GLY A 78 -5.31 22.79 5.77
CA GLY A 78 -4.12 22.38 5.01
C GLY A 78 -3.67 20.94 5.25
N GLU A 79 -4.40 20.15 6.04
CA GLU A 79 -4.14 18.74 6.31
C GLU A 79 -5.19 17.86 5.63
N ARG A 80 -4.74 16.80 4.96
CA ARG A 80 -5.64 15.80 4.38
C ARG A 80 -6.23 14.92 5.48
N ARG A 81 -7.54 14.80 5.49
CA ARG A 81 -8.33 14.07 6.48
C ARG A 81 -9.27 13.11 5.80
N VAL A 82 -9.10 11.83 6.06
CA VAL A 82 -9.98 10.73 5.66
C VAL A 82 -11.01 10.54 6.77
N GLU A 83 -12.26 10.84 6.47
CA GLU A 83 -13.37 10.72 7.41
C GLU A 83 -14.20 9.48 7.09
N LEU A 84 -14.37 8.61 8.10
CA LEU A 84 -15.19 7.41 8.06
C LEU A 84 -16.63 7.74 8.47
N ASN A 85 -17.62 7.31 7.69
CA ASN A 85 -19.02 7.51 8.01
C ASN A 85 -19.36 6.80 9.33
N PRO A 86 -19.82 7.52 10.38
CA PRO A 86 -20.09 6.91 11.68
C PRO A 86 -21.32 6.00 11.67
N ASN A 87 -22.20 6.15 10.66
CA ASN A 87 -23.44 5.38 10.52
C ASN A 87 -23.25 4.05 9.75
N VAL A 88 -22.02 3.75 9.32
CA VAL A 88 -21.65 2.49 8.67
C VAL A 88 -20.79 1.66 9.65
N PRO A 89 -20.81 0.32 9.60
CA PRO A 89 -19.90 -0.50 10.40
C PRO A 89 -18.44 -0.06 10.25
N LEU A 90 -17.74 0.14 11.37
CA LEU A 90 -16.38 0.71 11.37
C LEU A 90 -15.39 -0.14 10.56
N ASN A 91 -15.49 -1.47 10.68
CA ASN A 91 -14.65 -2.40 9.93
C ASN A 91 -14.86 -2.26 8.42
N GLU A 92 -16.09 -2.09 7.95
CA GLU A 92 -16.40 -1.84 6.55
C GLU A 92 -15.79 -0.52 6.07
N ALA A 93 -16.01 0.56 6.83
CA ALA A 93 -15.48 1.88 6.46
C ALA A 93 -13.93 1.90 6.42
N VAL A 94 -13.28 1.23 7.38
CA VAL A 94 -11.81 1.08 7.39
C VAL A 94 -11.32 0.27 6.19
N ARG A 95 -11.97 -0.84 5.84
CA ARG A 95 -11.59 -1.63 4.65
C ARG A 95 -11.69 -0.80 3.38
N VAL A 96 -12.77 -0.04 3.20
CA VAL A 96 -12.93 0.86 2.04
C VAL A 96 -11.85 1.95 2.03
N ALA A 97 -11.55 2.56 3.16
CA ALA A 97 -10.49 3.57 3.27
C ALA A 97 -9.12 2.99 2.89
N LEU A 98 -8.78 1.82 3.43
CA LEU A 98 -7.51 1.15 3.16
C LEU A 98 -7.40 0.64 1.73
N THR A 99 -8.46 0.09 1.13
CA THR A 99 -8.47 -0.29 -0.29
C THR A 99 -8.10 0.90 -1.17
N ARG A 100 -8.67 2.09 -0.92
CA ARG A 100 -8.34 3.32 -1.65
C ARG A 100 -6.91 3.80 -1.37
N GLN A 101 -6.52 3.83 -0.10
CA GLN A 101 -5.20 4.30 0.32
C GLN A 101 -4.07 3.46 -0.26
N LEU A 102 -4.25 2.14 -0.30
CA LEU A 102 -3.29 1.17 -0.80
C LEU A 102 -3.45 0.91 -2.31
N GLY A 103 -4.45 1.52 -2.96
CA GLY A 103 -4.73 1.28 -4.38
C GLY A 103 -4.92 -0.19 -4.73
N LEU A 104 -5.62 -0.94 -3.87
CA LEU A 104 -5.92 -2.35 -4.07
C LEU A 104 -7.16 -2.52 -4.95
N SER A 105 -7.19 -3.58 -5.77
CA SER A 105 -8.39 -3.96 -6.54
C SER A 105 -9.50 -4.55 -5.65
N ALA A 106 -9.13 -5.19 -4.54
CA ALA A 106 -10.03 -5.69 -3.52
C ALA A 106 -9.33 -5.72 -2.15
N PHE A 107 -10.09 -5.70 -1.06
CA PHE A 107 -9.53 -5.85 0.29
C PHE A 107 -9.27 -7.34 0.60
N THR A 108 -8.18 -7.89 0.05
CA THR A 108 -7.76 -9.29 0.20
C THR A 108 -6.24 -9.42 0.30
N PRO A 109 -5.70 -10.44 1.00
CA PRO A 109 -4.27 -10.75 1.01
C PRO A 109 -3.71 -10.97 -0.40
N GLU A 110 -4.47 -11.58 -1.30
CA GLU A 110 -4.03 -11.89 -2.67
C GLU A 110 -3.83 -10.62 -3.48
N ALA A 111 -4.75 -9.65 -3.38
CA ALA A 111 -4.62 -8.35 -4.04
C ALA A 111 -3.46 -7.54 -3.43
N ALA A 112 -3.29 -7.58 -2.10
CA ALA A 112 -2.16 -6.96 -1.42
C ALA A 112 -0.83 -7.57 -1.88
N LYS A 113 -0.74 -8.91 -1.93
CA LYS A 113 0.44 -9.61 -2.41
C LYS A 113 0.74 -9.31 -3.86
N ALA A 114 -0.27 -9.30 -4.74
CA ALA A 114 -0.08 -8.96 -6.15
C ALA A 114 0.54 -7.57 -6.34
N LYS A 115 0.17 -6.59 -5.50
CA LYS A 115 0.68 -5.22 -5.57
C LYS A 115 2.01 -4.99 -4.86
N TYR A 116 2.23 -5.66 -3.72
CA TYR A 116 3.34 -5.37 -2.81
C TYR A 116 4.38 -6.50 -2.72
N ASN A 117 4.35 -7.48 -3.63
CA ASN A 117 5.36 -8.54 -3.73
C ASN A 117 6.74 -8.04 -4.22
N GLY A 118 6.85 -6.78 -4.65
CA GLY A 118 8.07 -6.20 -5.18
C GLY A 118 8.45 -6.62 -6.60
N ALA A 119 7.61 -7.42 -7.27
CA ALA A 119 7.86 -7.93 -8.63
C ALA A 119 7.43 -6.96 -9.74
N ASP A 120 6.56 -6.00 -9.45
CA ASP A 120 6.25 -4.86 -10.34
C ASP A 120 7.40 -3.83 -10.19
N LEU A 121 8.48 -4.06 -10.96
CA LEU A 121 9.74 -3.33 -10.84
C LEU A 121 9.69 -1.97 -11.54
N ASN A 122 8.82 -1.79 -12.53
CA ASN A 122 8.62 -0.51 -13.21
C ASN A 122 7.47 0.33 -12.61
N ASN A 123 6.68 -0.23 -11.69
CA ASN A 123 5.52 0.38 -11.02
C ASN A 123 4.36 0.76 -11.97
N ASP A 124 4.15 -0.01 -13.04
CA ASP A 124 3.05 0.21 -13.98
C ASP A 124 1.73 -0.49 -13.56
N GLY A 125 1.77 -1.31 -12.50
CA GLY A 125 0.64 -2.01 -11.94
C GLY A 125 0.42 -3.42 -12.52
N THR A 126 1.26 -3.85 -13.45
CA THR A 126 1.29 -5.22 -13.99
C THR A 126 2.65 -5.84 -13.70
N VAL A 127 2.72 -7.16 -13.58
CA VAL A 127 4.00 -7.89 -13.51
C VAL A 127 4.16 -8.65 -14.82
N ASP A 128 4.95 -8.10 -15.73
CA ASP A 128 5.07 -8.62 -17.10
C ASP A 128 6.52 -8.67 -17.61
N THR A 129 6.69 -8.77 -18.93
CA THR A 129 8.00 -8.84 -19.59
C THR A 129 8.89 -7.63 -19.32
N ALA A 130 8.32 -6.45 -19.09
CA ALA A 130 9.07 -5.24 -18.78
C ALA A 130 9.74 -5.36 -17.41
N ASP A 131 9.04 -5.90 -16.41
CA ASP A 131 9.61 -6.17 -15.09
C ASP A 131 10.63 -7.29 -15.16
N LEU A 132 10.36 -8.34 -15.94
CA LEU A 132 11.32 -9.43 -16.15
C LEU A 132 12.64 -8.90 -16.70
N ALA A 133 12.59 -7.96 -17.66
CA ALA A 133 13.80 -7.34 -18.21
C ALA A 133 14.57 -6.55 -17.14
N LEU A 134 13.88 -5.83 -16.25
CA LEU A 134 14.51 -5.12 -15.12
C LEU A 134 15.15 -6.08 -14.11
N LEU A 135 14.49 -7.19 -13.80
CA LEU A 135 15.03 -8.25 -12.94
C LEU A 135 16.29 -8.85 -13.56
N MET A 136 16.24 -9.21 -14.85
CA MET A 136 17.37 -9.83 -15.55
C MET A 136 18.55 -8.88 -15.70
N ASN A 137 18.32 -7.57 -15.84
CA ASN A 137 19.38 -6.56 -15.83
C ASN A 137 20.15 -6.51 -14.50
N ASN A 138 19.56 -7.02 -13.41
CA ASN A 138 20.20 -7.10 -12.10
C ASN A 138 20.62 -8.52 -11.69
N TYR A 139 20.36 -9.53 -12.53
CA TYR A 139 20.72 -10.91 -12.25
C TYR A 139 22.22 -11.07 -11.94
N ASN A 140 22.53 -11.91 -10.94
CA ASN A 140 23.87 -12.11 -10.35
C ASN A 140 24.52 -10.87 -9.70
N LYS A 141 23.80 -9.77 -9.51
CA LYS A 141 24.29 -8.65 -8.70
C LYS A 141 24.03 -8.90 -7.21
N ALA A 142 24.90 -8.33 -6.38
CA ALA A 142 24.77 -8.32 -4.93
C ALA A 142 24.98 -6.90 -4.38
N GLY A 143 24.25 -6.54 -3.34
CA GLY A 143 24.23 -5.18 -2.80
C GLY A 143 23.00 -4.90 -1.95
N THR A 144 22.90 -3.66 -1.46
CA THR A 144 21.72 -3.18 -0.73
C THR A 144 20.72 -2.56 -1.69
N ALA A 145 19.41 -2.77 -1.45
CA ALA A 145 18.33 -2.17 -2.24
C ALA A 145 18.43 -2.44 -3.76
N LEU A 146 18.84 -3.64 -4.14
CA LEU A 146 18.84 -4.04 -5.54
C LEU A 146 17.41 -4.26 -6.05
N SER A 147 17.07 -3.60 -7.15
CA SER A 147 15.83 -3.89 -7.88
C SER A 147 15.88 -5.33 -8.39
N GLY A 148 14.86 -6.13 -8.05
CA GLY A 148 14.81 -7.56 -8.35
C GLY A 148 15.28 -8.49 -7.23
N ASP A 149 15.77 -7.98 -6.09
CA ASP A 149 16.00 -8.77 -4.86
C ASP A 149 14.66 -8.91 -4.11
N LEU A 150 13.88 -9.90 -4.52
CA LEU A 150 12.50 -10.09 -4.09
C LEU A 150 12.41 -10.79 -2.73
N ASN A 151 13.42 -11.58 -2.37
CA ASN A 151 13.49 -12.21 -1.06
C ASN A 151 14.22 -11.34 0.00
N GLY A 152 14.92 -10.28 -0.44
CA GLY A 152 15.66 -9.36 0.41
C GLY A 152 16.93 -9.95 1.02
N ASP A 153 17.56 -10.93 0.36
CA ASP A 153 18.79 -11.59 0.82
C ASP A 153 20.08 -10.86 0.40
N GLY A 154 19.92 -9.75 -0.33
CA GLY A 154 21.02 -8.92 -0.81
C GLY A 154 21.61 -9.38 -2.14
N LYS A 155 20.98 -10.34 -2.83
CA LYS A 155 21.40 -10.86 -4.13
C LYS A 155 20.19 -11.01 -5.04
N VAL A 156 20.39 -10.81 -6.34
CA VAL A 156 19.38 -11.14 -7.36
C VAL A 156 19.79 -12.44 -8.05
N ASN A 157 19.08 -13.53 -7.78
CA ASN A 157 19.43 -14.87 -8.26
C ASN A 157 18.19 -15.73 -8.59
N ASP A 158 18.39 -17.04 -8.80
CA ASP A 158 17.32 -17.99 -9.14
C ASP A 158 16.16 -18.03 -8.12
N ALA A 159 16.42 -17.71 -6.85
CA ALA A 159 15.39 -17.59 -5.83
C ALA A 159 14.41 -16.46 -6.17
N ASP A 160 14.89 -15.33 -6.67
CA ASP A 160 14.06 -14.20 -7.06
C ASP A 160 13.29 -14.49 -8.35
N ILE A 161 13.91 -15.17 -9.32
CA ILE A 161 13.20 -15.64 -10.53
C ILE A 161 12.04 -16.57 -10.13
N THR A 162 12.26 -17.46 -9.16
CA THR A 162 11.23 -18.36 -8.64
C THR A 162 10.09 -17.61 -7.95
N LEU A 163 10.38 -16.50 -7.26
CA LEU A 163 9.35 -15.64 -6.68
C LEU A 163 8.58 -14.86 -7.75
N PHE A 164 9.30 -14.29 -8.72
CA PHE A 164 8.74 -13.53 -9.84
C PHE A 164 7.77 -14.37 -10.68
N SER A 165 8.14 -15.61 -11.00
CA SER A 165 7.32 -16.50 -11.83
C SER A 165 5.94 -16.84 -11.24
N LYS A 166 5.77 -16.73 -9.91
CA LYS A 166 4.48 -16.97 -9.23
C LYS A 166 3.45 -15.89 -9.50
N VAL A 167 3.89 -14.71 -9.92
CA VAL A 167 3.06 -13.50 -10.05
C VAL A 167 3.10 -12.89 -11.46
N TYR A 168 4.05 -13.35 -12.28
CA TYR A 168 4.17 -12.99 -13.68
C TYR A 168 2.90 -13.33 -14.48
N LYS A 169 2.48 -12.37 -15.31
CA LYS A 169 1.37 -12.53 -16.24
C LYS A 169 1.90 -12.47 -17.66
N LEU A 170 1.48 -13.43 -18.48
CA LEU A 170 1.66 -13.33 -19.93
C LEU A 170 0.73 -12.24 -20.46
N PRO A 171 1.21 -11.37 -21.36
CA PRO A 171 0.37 -10.40 -22.05
C PRO A 171 -0.69 -11.08 -22.93
#